data_AF-A0A5P8W1G5-F1
#
_entry.id   AF-A0A5P8W1G5-F1
#
_cell.length_a   1.000
_cell.length_b   1.000
_cell.length_c   1.000
_cell.angle_alpha   90.00
_cell.angle_beta   90.00
_cell.angle_gamma   90.00
#
_symmetry.space_group_name_H-M   'P 1'
#
loop_
_entity.id
_entity.type
_entity.pdbx_description
1 polymer ?
#
loop_
_entity_poly.entity_id
_entity_poly.type
_entity_poly.pdbx_seq_one_letter_code
_entity_poly.pdbx_strand_id
1 'polypeptide(L)' 'MFEGRTVETKKELIRLLIKNINEKLNIPIYDIEITIFETPKSSWGIRGLPGDELTLNYKVEV' A
#
# COMPACT_ATOMS: atom_id res chain seq x y z
N MET A 1 -4.12 -2.31 2.34
CA MET A 1 -4.33 -2.21 0.86
C MET A 1 -4.87 -3.54 0.35
N PHE A 2 -5.37 -3.65 -0.90
CA PHE A 2 -5.70 -5.00 -1.40
C PHE A 2 -4.43 -5.86 -1.52
N GLU A 3 -4.56 -7.15 -1.28
CA GLU A 3 -3.51 -8.12 -1.62
C GLU A 3 -3.22 -8.14 -3.13
N GLY A 4 -2.11 -8.78 -3.51
CA GLY A 4 -1.73 -9.03 -4.91
C GLY A 4 -0.51 -8.25 -5.40
N ARG A 5 0.08 -7.35 -4.60
CA ARG A 5 1.32 -6.65 -4.99
C ARG A 5 2.52 -7.56 -4.77
N THR A 6 3.51 -7.42 -5.65
CA THR A 6 4.81 -8.08 -5.50
C THR A 6 5.52 -7.61 -4.24
N VAL A 7 6.43 -8.46 -3.75
CA VAL A 7 7.26 -8.12 -2.58
C VAL A 7 8.13 -6.90 -2.90
N GLU A 8 8.62 -6.80 -4.13
CA GLU A 8 9.46 -5.72 -4.62
C GLU A 8 8.71 -4.38 -4.60
N THR A 9 7.47 -4.34 -5.10
CA THR A 9 6.62 -3.15 -5.04
C THR A 9 6.38 -2.68 -3.60
N LYS A 10 6.11 -3.61 -2.67
CA LYS A 10 5.92 -3.26 -1.25
C LYS A 10 7.19 -2.70 -0.62
N LYS A 11 8.36 -3.30 -0.89
CA LYS A 11 9.65 -2.78 -0.42
C LYS A 11 9.94 -1.39 -0.96
N GLU A 12 9.64 -1.16 -2.24
CA GLU A 12 9.86 0.15 -2.86
C GLU A 12 8.96 1.23 -2.26
N LEU A 13 7.68 0.91 -2.02
CA LEU A 13 6.78 1.80 -1.29
C LEU A 13 7.35 2.18 0.09
N ILE A 14 7.84 1.22 0.87
CA ILE A 14 8.42 1.49 2.20
C ILE A 14 9.62 2.43 2.08
N ARG A 15 10.55 2.16 1.16
CA ARG A 15 11.73 3.04 0.94
C ARG A 15 11.33 4.46 0.57
N LEU A 16 10.37 4.59 -0.36
CA LEU A 16 9.88 5.88 -0.80
C LEU A 16 9.17 6.65 0.32
N LEU A 17 8.38 5.97 1.16
CA LEU A 17 7.73 6.61 2.31
C LEU A 17 8.75 7.11 3.32
N ILE A 18 9.71 6.27 3.73
CA ILE A 18 10.78 6.66 4.68
C ILE A 18 11.54 7.88 4.13
N LYS A 19 11.96 7.83 2.86
CA LYS A 19 12.66 8.93 2.19
C LYS A 19 11.82 10.21 2.21
N ASN A 20 10.58 10.16 1.74
CA ASN A 20 9.73 11.34 1.63
C ASN A 20 9.38 11.94 3.00
N ILE A 21 9.15 11.12 4.03
CA ILE A 21 8.87 11.57 5.39
C ILE A 21 10.10 12.28 5.95
N ASN A 22 11.29 11.69 5.81
CA ASN A 22 12.54 12.31 6.24
C ASN A 22 12.79 13.65 5.53
N GLU A 23 12.69 13.68 4.20
CA GLU A 23 12.98 14.87 3.40
C GLU A 23 11.99 16.03 3.65
N LYS A 24 10.69 15.72 3.82
CA LYS A 24 9.65 16.75 3.90
C LYS A 24 9.34 17.19 5.33
N LEU A 25 9.52 16.31 6.30
CA LEU A 25 9.13 16.55 7.69
C LEU A 25 10.33 16.57 8.65
N ASN A 26 11.54 16.31 8.15
CA ASN A 26 12.78 16.27 8.94
C ASN A 26 12.74 15.26 10.10
N ILE A 27 12.00 14.16 9.94
CA ILE A 27 11.94 13.05 10.90
C ILE A 27 13.11 12.10 10.62
N PRO A 28 13.99 11.78 11.60
CA PRO A 28 15.09 10.84 11.40
C PRO A 28 14.62 9.47 10.91
N ILE A 29 15.36 8.84 9.99
CA ILE A 29 14.98 7.55 9.41
C ILE A 29 14.83 6.43 10.46
N TYR A 30 15.58 6.52 11.57
CA TYR A 30 15.56 5.54 12.65
C TYR A 30 14.33 5.67 13.56
N ASP A 31 13.58 6.78 13.42
CA ASP A 31 12.34 7.03 14.16
C ASP A 31 11.10 6.66 13.32
N ILE A 32 11.28 6.06 12.13
CA ILE A 32 10.21 5.73 11.20
C ILE A 32 10.07 4.21 11.07
N GLU A 33 8.95 3.68 11.53
CA GLU A 33 8.57 2.27 11.35
C GLU A 33 7.32 2.17 10.47
N ILE A 34 7.32 1.25 9.49
CA ILE A 34 6.20 1.07 8.55
C ILE A 34 5.83 -0.41 8.48
N THR A 35 4.57 -0.71 8.74
CA THR A 35 3.97 -2.03 8.52
C THR A 35 2.87 -1.94 7.46
N ILE A 36 2.89 -2.84 6.48
CA ILE A 36 1.86 -2.94 5.44
C ILE A 36 0.90 -4.07 5.79
N PHE A 37 -0.38 -3.75 5.90
CA PHE A 37 -1.47 -4.73 5.97
C PHE A 37 -2.14 -4.87 4.61
N GLU A 38 -2.31 -6.12 4.19
CA GLU A 38 -3.04 -6.50 2.99
C GLU A 38 -4.36 -7.16 3.36
N THR A 39 -5.36 -7.00 2.51
CA THR A 39 -6.71 -7.53 2.73
C THR A 39 -7.19 -8.16 1.42
N PRO A 40 -7.79 -9.35 1.46
CA PRO A 40 -8.44 -9.92 0.28
C PRO A 40 -9.47 -8.97 -0.29
N LYS A 41 -9.58 -8.92 -1.62
CA LYS A 41 -10.54 -8.02 -2.30
C LYS A 41 -11.98 -8.26 -1.86
N SER A 42 -12.35 -9.53 -1.67
CA SER A 42 -13.67 -9.96 -1.17
C SER A 42 -13.97 -9.51 0.26
N SER A 43 -12.94 -9.20 1.05
CA SER A 43 -13.06 -8.74 2.44
C SER A 43 -13.12 -7.22 2.56
N TRP A 44 -13.27 -6.49 1.45
CA TRP A 44 -13.26 -5.03 1.45
C TRP A 44 -14.45 -4.46 0.67
N GLY A 45 -15.39 -3.83 1.36
CA GLY A 45 -16.50 -3.10 0.75
C GLY A 45 -16.10 -1.69 0.30
N ILE A 46 -16.28 -1.37 -0.98
CA ILE A 46 -15.96 -0.06 -1.55
C ILE A 46 -16.94 0.29 -2.66
N ARG A 47 -17.41 1.55 -2.70
CA ARG A 47 -18.38 2.03 -3.71
C ARG A 47 -19.66 1.16 -3.79
N GLY A 48 -20.08 0.60 -2.66
CA GLY A 48 -21.29 -0.23 -2.57
C GLY A 48 -21.12 -1.68 -3.02
N LEU A 49 -19.91 -2.13 -3.36
CA LEU A 49 -19.61 -3.49 -3.82
C LEU A 49 -18.44 -4.10 -3.03
N PRO A 50 -18.36 -5.42 -2.89
CA PRO A 50 -17.11 -6.12 -2.57
C PRO A 50 -16.01 -5.76 -3.57
N GLY A 51 -14.77 -5.67 -3.12
CA GLY A 51 -13.65 -5.18 -3.93
C GLY A 51 -13.26 -6.09 -5.09
N ASP A 52 -13.66 -7.35 -5.07
CA ASP A 52 -13.50 -8.33 -6.14
C ASP A 52 -14.63 -8.25 -7.19
N GLU A 53 -15.77 -7.69 -6.84
CA GLU A 53 -16.87 -7.36 -7.77
C GLU A 53 -16.68 -5.98 -8.44
N LEU A 54 -15.68 -5.22 -7.99
CA LEU A 54 -15.40 -3.89 -8.52
C LEU A 54 -14.48 -3.94 -9.75
N THR A 55 -14.93 -3.38 -10.88
CA THR A 55 -14.04 -3.12 -12.03
C THR A 55 -13.09 -1.97 -11.71
N LEU A 56 -11.84 -2.32 -11.40
CA LEU A 56 -10.78 -1.34 -11.17
C LEU A 56 -10.20 -0.83 -12.49
N ASN A 57 -9.88 0.47 -12.55
CA ASN A 57 -9.19 1.09 -13.68
C ASN A 57 -7.65 0.96 -13.59
N TYR A 58 -7.13 0.14 -12.66
CA TYR A 58 -5.71 -0.13 -12.46
C TYR A 58 -5.46 -1.60 -12.11
N LYS A 59 -4.26 -2.09 -12.42
CA LYS A 59 -3.84 -3.43 -12.04
C LYS A 59 -3.40 -3.46 -10.58
N VAL A 60 -3.89 -4.45 -9.87
CA VAL A 60 -3.53 -4.72 -8.47
C VAL A 60 -2.25 -5.57 -8.40
N GLU A 61 -2.04 -6.43 -9.39
CA GLU A 61 -0.83 -7.24 -9.54
C GLU A 61 0.25 -6.42 -10.25
N VAL A 62 1.17 -5.89 -9.45
CA VAL A 62 2.38 -5.15 -9.84
C VAL A 62 3.50 -5.41 -8.86
#